data_AF-A0A7X1WYH4-F1
#
_entry.id   AF-A0A7X1WYH4-F1
#
_cell.length_a   1.000
_cell.length_b   1.000
_cell.length_c   1.000
_cell.angle_alpha   90.00
_cell.angle_beta   90.00
_cell.angle_gamma   90.00
#
_symmetry.space_group_name_H-M   'P 1'
#
loop_
_entity.id
_entity.type
_entity.pdbx_description
1 polymer ?
#
loop_
_entity_poly.entity_id
_entity_poly.type
_entity_poly.pdbx_seq_one_letter_code
_entity_poly.pdbx_strand_id
1 'polypeptide(L)'
;MSINSHKILAEEIIRSWLKPTSNYIVIAPPMSGSNHFFAELTSPQTIHRVVAKSADLLAIAKLDNRDFHNDLLFAKRVAVKWGVLKSVNENTSDDPLEVLDWAVGRLVDAGKIPVIIIQRFHEALKKLGEEIGIHLRNLEHEYNLKTVVELPVSLDVLRQRWDAIEKEKAPFLQSDWGQGHSHKLLKGYSLAELRDMSATSKLNQGIADVLFSATAGMVELVDRLLPYLEGKNTNGAAMYIRSRSFELCERLVRWLDPQNLSNVYKKSVVNLLDPQLCVGSAINLRHHDWADIILDKTFKLNCNMLAWASVFVLARCSEPSFIQGLRALIETKKYSQAVPVLNILIETDEHSSQKWAAVKLINEFSALTQKIFLEGDHWHQASRILLLLDASRLQIETDVITLEGVLAWRPLVSMLGEFSREVQNKKDARIETYLCQHHSRDEVLPFFHLLKLRLQSTSLLDPYLALQSIVTQPEAILQIYSYYVLGIQFWNFEGLSSEDKEAVKMFSRKSITINCTSNPLGFVELLYLAAFMSKDFDTSDQFIRNYEDIDKFERFYEVRKGQVHSTAFAQETKTREYVDFCHVLVARAYACIYPDASISWLQEPGLVVEKMIDNILPNS
;
A
#
# COMPACT_ATOMS: atom_id res chain seq x y z
N MET A 1 -5.67 36.26 8.94
CA MET A 1 -6.23 35.79 10.22
C MET A 1 -5.08 35.54 11.20
N SER A 2 -5.31 35.68 12.51
CA SER A 2 -4.30 35.38 13.53
C SER A 2 -4.36 33.88 13.84
N ILE A 3 -3.23 33.19 13.70
CA ILE A 3 -3.09 31.76 14.06
C ILE A 3 -2.72 31.69 15.54
N ASN A 4 -3.56 31.08 16.36
CA ASN A 4 -3.44 31.09 17.82
C ASN A 4 -2.17 30.38 18.29
N SER A 5 -1.82 29.24 17.68
CA SER A 5 -0.58 28.51 17.99
C SER A 5 0.66 29.39 17.76
N HIS A 6 0.71 30.12 16.64
CA HIS A 6 1.80 31.06 16.33
C HIS A 6 1.85 32.20 17.34
N LYS A 7 0.69 32.76 17.69
CA LYS A 7 0.57 33.86 18.65
C LYS A 7 1.07 33.45 20.03
N ILE A 8 0.63 32.29 20.53
CA ILE A 8 1.05 31.76 21.84
C ILE A 8 2.57 31.56 21.88
N LEU A 9 3.15 30.96 20.84
CA LEU A 9 4.60 30.75 20.77
C LEU A 9 5.37 32.08 20.68
N ALA A 10 4.88 33.05 19.90
CA ALA A 10 5.50 34.36 19.80
C ALA A 10 5.48 35.09 21.15
N GLU A 11 4.34 35.06 21.87
CA GLU A 11 4.25 35.63 23.21
C GLU A 11 5.18 34.93 24.21
N GLU A 12 5.31 33.61 24.14
CA GLU A 12 6.25 32.85 24.98
C GLU A 12 7.70 33.34 24.77
N ILE A 13 8.12 33.46 23.50
CA ILE A 13 9.47 33.90 23.14
C ILE A 13 9.68 35.37 23.54
N ILE A 14 8.73 36.27 23.28
CA ILE A 14 8.84 37.69 23.68
C ILE A 14 8.99 37.82 25.20
N ARG A 15 8.21 37.07 26.00
CA ARG A 15 8.36 37.06 27.48
C ARG A 15 9.74 36.59 27.92
N SER A 16 10.35 35.69 27.16
CA SER A 16 11.64 35.12 27.51
C SER A 16 12.80 36.11 27.29
N TRP A 17 12.69 37.08 26.38
CA TRP A 17 13.78 38.03 26.11
C TRP A 17 14.20 38.88 27.32
N LEU A 18 13.32 39.04 28.30
CA LEU A 18 13.64 39.71 29.57
C LEU A 18 14.40 38.81 30.56
N LYS A 19 14.59 37.53 30.25
CA LYS A 19 15.30 36.56 31.08
C LYS A 19 16.75 36.39 30.60
N PRO A 20 17.69 35.96 31.47
CA PRO A 20 19.09 35.74 31.09
C PRO A 20 19.27 34.70 29.98
N THR A 21 18.48 33.64 29.95
CA THR A 21 18.55 32.58 28.92
C THR A 21 17.35 32.68 27.99
N SER A 22 17.56 33.10 26.75
CA SER A 22 16.47 33.23 25.77
C SER A 22 17.00 33.18 24.33
N ASN A 23 17.43 31.97 23.95
CA ASN A 23 17.85 31.64 22.59
C ASN A 23 17.02 30.45 22.09
N TYR A 24 16.41 30.61 20.92
CA TYR A 24 15.41 29.71 20.40
C TYR A 24 15.70 29.29 18.96
N ILE A 25 15.57 27.99 18.70
CA ILE A 25 15.51 27.42 17.37
C ILE A 25 14.06 27.01 17.11
N VAL A 26 13.40 27.73 16.21
CA VAL A 26 12.04 27.44 15.76
C VAL A 26 12.12 26.49 14.58
N ILE A 27 11.73 25.23 14.82
CA ILE A 27 11.57 24.24 13.76
C ILE A 27 10.27 24.54 13.03
N ALA A 28 10.38 25.07 11.82
CA ALA A 28 9.26 25.43 10.96
C ALA A 28 9.30 24.57 9.70
N PRO A 29 8.50 23.47 9.66
CA PRO A 29 8.36 22.70 8.43
C PRO A 29 7.92 23.62 7.28
N PRO A 30 8.32 23.34 6.03
CA PRO A 30 7.76 24.04 4.88
C PRO A 30 6.22 24.06 4.97
N MET A 31 5.57 25.15 4.58
CA MET A 31 4.10 25.30 4.60
C MET A 31 3.45 25.50 5.97
N SER A 32 4.23 25.59 7.05
CA SER A 32 3.75 25.95 8.40
C SER A 32 3.25 27.39 8.53
N GLY A 33 3.50 28.26 7.55
CA GLY A 33 3.07 29.67 7.62
C GLY A 33 3.95 30.54 8.52
N SER A 34 5.25 30.25 8.61
CA SER A 34 6.21 30.95 9.48
C SER A 34 6.23 32.47 9.33
N ASN A 35 5.90 33.00 8.16
CA ASN A 35 5.75 34.45 7.95
C ASN A 35 4.75 35.09 8.93
N HIS A 36 3.63 34.41 9.23
CA HIS A 36 2.65 34.91 10.20
C HIS A 36 3.23 34.93 11.62
N PHE A 37 3.96 33.89 12.00
CA PHE A 37 4.63 33.81 13.30
C PHE A 37 5.67 34.94 13.46
N PHE A 38 6.54 35.14 12.47
CA PHE A 38 7.53 36.21 12.54
C PHE A 38 6.94 37.61 12.41
N ALA A 39 5.78 37.78 11.78
CA ALA A 39 5.05 39.04 11.79
C ALA A 39 4.55 39.37 13.20
N GLU A 40 3.99 38.39 13.91
CA GLU A 40 3.58 38.55 15.32
C GLU A 40 4.77 38.80 16.25
N LEU A 41 5.88 38.07 16.04
CA LEU A 41 7.09 38.19 16.85
C LEU A 41 7.73 39.58 16.78
N THR A 42 7.60 40.27 15.65
CA THR A 42 8.14 41.63 15.44
C THR A 42 7.10 42.73 15.49
N SER A 43 5.83 42.41 15.75
CA SER A 43 4.76 43.40 15.77
C SER A 43 4.92 44.31 17.01
N PRO A 44 5.04 45.63 16.85
CA PRO A 44 5.13 46.55 18.00
C PRO A 44 3.93 46.40 18.94
N GLN A 45 2.73 46.19 18.38
CA GLN A 45 1.50 46.00 19.15
C GLN A 45 1.57 44.75 20.02
N THR A 46 2.06 43.63 19.47
CA THR A 46 2.20 42.38 20.21
C THR A 46 3.29 42.48 21.27
N ILE A 47 4.43 43.08 20.94
CA ILE A 47 5.53 43.28 21.90
C ILE A 47 5.08 44.16 23.07
N HIS A 48 4.47 45.32 22.81
CA HIS A 48 3.94 46.19 23.87
C HIS A 48 2.85 45.50 24.71
N ARG A 49 1.99 44.67 24.10
CA ARG A 49 0.99 43.90 24.86
C ARG A 49 1.65 42.92 25.85
N VAL A 50 2.75 42.29 25.46
CA VAL A 50 3.36 41.19 26.21
C VAL A 50 4.32 41.67 27.28
N VAL A 51 5.15 42.68 26.99
CA VAL A 51 6.20 43.18 27.90
C VAL A 51 6.00 44.64 28.34
N ALA A 52 4.88 45.27 27.95
CA ALA A 52 4.49 46.62 28.37
C ALA A 52 5.62 47.65 28.21
N LYS A 53 6.04 48.28 29.30
CA LYS A 53 7.07 49.33 29.32
C LYS A 53 8.46 48.80 28.97
N SER A 54 8.72 47.52 29.16
CA SER A 54 10.02 46.92 28.80
C SER A 54 10.19 46.72 27.29
N ALA A 55 9.14 46.94 26.49
CA ALA A 55 9.22 46.90 25.03
C ALA A 55 10.27 47.88 24.48
N ASP A 56 10.37 49.07 25.08
CA ASP A 56 11.32 50.10 24.64
C ASP A 56 12.77 49.70 24.90
N LEU A 57 13.03 48.71 25.76
CA LEU A 57 14.37 48.19 26.01
C LEU A 57 14.86 47.27 24.89
N LEU A 58 13.98 46.76 24.02
CA LEU A 58 14.35 45.76 23.03
C LEU A 58 14.86 46.41 21.74
N ALA A 59 16.02 45.97 21.26
CA ALA A 59 16.55 46.31 19.94
C ALA A 59 16.48 45.08 19.03
N ILE A 60 15.52 45.04 18.10
CA ILE A 60 15.22 43.84 17.30
C ILE A 60 15.73 43.99 15.88
N ALA A 61 16.69 43.16 15.49
CA ALA A 61 17.15 43.00 14.11
C ALA A 61 16.52 41.75 13.50
N LYS A 62 15.60 41.94 12.55
CA LYS A 62 14.99 40.85 11.77
C LYS A 62 15.71 40.67 10.44
N LEU A 63 16.28 39.50 10.18
CA LEU A 63 17.02 39.16 8.97
C LEU A 63 16.27 38.12 8.13
N ASP A 64 16.41 38.24 6.81
CA ASP A 64 15.91 37.29 5.82
C ASP A 64 17.02 36.83 4.87
N ASN A 65 16.68 35.94 3.94
CA ASN A 65 17.63 35.30 3.01
C ASN A 65 18.43 36.31 2.18
N ARG A 66 17.87 37.49 1.93
CA ARG A 66 18.49 38.57 1.14
C ARG A 66 19.56 39.29 1.94
N ASP A 67 19.62 39.08 3.24
CA ASP A 67 20.62 39.63 4.14
C ASP A 67 21.91 38.80 4.20
N PHE A 68 21.92 37.57 3.66
CA PHE A 68 23.10 36.68 3.69
C PHE A 68 23.82 36.68 2.35
N HIS A 69 25.03 37.25 2.32
CA HIS A 69 25.95 37.17 1.18
C HIS A 69 27.38 36.80 1.64
N ASN A 70 27.90 37.51 2.64
CA ASN A 70 29.16 37.22 3.32
C ASN A 70 29.09 37.77 4.75
N ASP A 71 30.10 37.45 5.56
CA ASP A 71 30.17 37.77 6.98
C ASP A 71 30.11 39.28 7.26
N LEU A 72 30.85 40.10 6.50
CA LEU A 72 30.87 41.56 6.68
C LEU A 72 29.53 42.21 6.38
N LEU A 73 28.88 41.79 5.30
CA LEU A 73 27.56 42.31 4.94
C LEU A 73 26.51 41.91 5.96
N PHE A 74 26.60 40.69 6.50
CA PHE A 74 25.74 40.23 7.58
C PHE A 74 25.91 41.12 8.82
N ALA A 75 27.13 41.31 9.31
CA ALA A 75 27.44 42.15 10.47
C ALA A 75 26.90 43.58 10.33
N LYS A 76 27.18 44.23 9.18
CA LYS A 76 26.72 45.59 8.88
C LYS A 76 25.19 45.68 8.82
N ARG A 77 24.51 44.69 8.22
CA ARG A 77 23.04 44.67 8.15
C ARG A 77 22.40 44.50 9.52
N VAL A 78 22.96 43.66 10.38
CA VAL A 78 22.52 43.51 11.77
C VAL A 78 22.60 44.85 12.50
N ALA A 79 23.75 45.52 12.44
CA ALA A 79 23.97 46.82 13.07
C ALA A 79 23.05 47.93 12.54
N VAL A 80 22.76 47.94 11.24
CA VAL A 80 21.77 48.87 10.64
C VAL A 80 20.36 48.59 11.15
N LYS A 81 19.94 47.32 11.23
CA LYS A 81 18.57 46.97 11.69
C LYS A 81 18.36 47.20 13.18
N TRP A 82 19.41 47.17 13.98
CA TRP A 82 19.36 47.64 15.37
C TRP A 82 19.34 49.16 15.52
N GLY A 83 19.56 49.92 14.43
CA GLY A 83 19.58 51.38 14.45
C GLY A 83 20.87 51.98 14.99
N VAL A 84 21.96 51.19 15.08
CA VAL A 84 23.29 51.67 15.52
C VAL A 84 24.06 52.27 14.34
N LEU A 85 23.93 51.68 13.15
CA LEU A 85 24.44 52.22 11.89
C LEU A 85 23.33 52.85 11.05
N LYS A 86 23.64 53.90 10.29
CA LYS A 86 22.67 54.55 9.40
C LYS A 86 22.52 53.81 8.07
N SER A 87 23.61 53.25 7.57
CA SER A 87 23.61 52.49 6.32
C SER A 87 24.74 51.46 6.27
N VAL A 88 24.57 50.46 5.40
CA VAL A 88 25.58 49.41 5.17
C VAL A 88 26.87 49.97 4.53
N ASN A 89 26.78 51.12 3.86
CA ASN A 89 27.93 51.77 3.20
C ASN A 89 28.69 52.73 4.13
N GLU A 90 28.30 52.82 5.39
CA GLU A 90 29.01 53.64 6.37
C GLU A 90 30.42 53.07 6.60
N ASN A 91 31.42 53.96 6.67
CA ASN A 91 32.81 53.56 6.89
C ASN A 91 32.97 53.08 8.34
N THR A 92 33.03 51.77 8.50
CA THR A 92 33.33 51.05 9.75
C THR A 92 34.57 50.19 9.54
N SER A 93 34.95 49.38 10.54
CA SER A 93 35.93 48.30 10.35
C SER A 93 35.52 47.38 9.19
N ASP A 94 36.53 46.82 8.53
CA ASP A 94 36.40 45.78 7.50
C ASP A 94 36.32 44.37 8.14
N ASP A 95 36.55 44.26 9.44
CA ASP A 95 36.36 43.01 10.19
C ASP A 95 34.89 42.86 10.63
N PRO A 96 34.17 41.80 10.18
CA PRO A 96 32.79 41.56 10.61
C PRO A 96 32.62 41.39 12.13
N LEU A 97 33.62 40.84 12.82
CA LEU A 97 33.55 40.55 14.26
C LEU A 97 33.58 41.85 15.06
N GLU A 98 34.51 42.75 14.74
CA GLU A 98 34.60 44.08 15.37
C GLU A 98 33.32 44.90 15.15
N VAL A 99 32.70 44.78 13.98
CA VAL A 99 31.42 45.48 13.69
C VAL A 99 30.29 44.98 14.58
N LEU A 100 30.19 43.66 14.79
CA LEU A 100 29.16 43.07 15.66
C LEU A 100 29.39 43.41 17.13
N ASP A 101 30.61 43.26 17.61
CA ASP A 101 30.98 43.54 19.00
C ASP A 101 30.74 45.02 19.36
N TRP A 102 31.19 45.92 18.49
CA TRP A 102 30.93 47.36 18.63
C TRP A 102 29.44 47.68 18.64
N ALA A 103 28.66 47.08 17.74
CA ALA A 103 27.23 47.35 17.63
C ALA A 103 26.45 46.85 18.86
N VAL A 104 26.79 45.66 19.35
CA VAL A 104 26.18 45.09 20.57
C VAL A 104 26.58 45.89 21.80
N GLY A 105 27.86 46.23 21.96
CA GLY A 105 28.34 47.07 23.06
C GLY A 105 27.59 48.40 23.14
N ARG A 106 27.39 49.08 22.00
CA ARG A 106 26.61 50.32 21.91
C ARG A 106 25.16 50.17 22.40
N LEU A 107 24.52 49.05 22.09
CA LEU A 107 23.14 48.79 22.53
C LEU A 107 23.10 48.56 24.04
N VAL A 108 24.01 47.75 24.56
CA VAL A 108 24.10 47.42 25.99
C VAL A 108 24.42 48.67 26.81
N ASP A 109 25.36 49.52 26.36
CA ASP A 109 25.68 50.81 26.98
C ASP A 109 24.47 51.76 27.00
N ALA A 110 23.61 51.68 25.98
CA ALA A 110 22.35 52.42 25.92
C ALA A 110 21.21 51.78 26.74
N GLY A 111 21.49 50.71 27.50
CA GLY A 111 20.52 49.97 28.30
C GLY A 111 19.50 49.18 27.47
N LYS A 112 19.83 48.87 26.21
CA LYS A 112 19.00 48.06 25.32
C LYS A 112 19.40 46.58 25.37
N ILE A 113 18.43 45.70 25.12
CA ILE A 113 18.61 44.25 24.98
C ILE A 113 18.68 43.93 23.49
N PRO A 114 19.81 43.44 22.98
CA PRO A 114 19.96 43.09 21.58
C PRO A 114 19.23 41.77 21.28
N VAL A 115 18.39 41.78 20.24
CA VAL A 115 17.65 40.62 19.75
C VAL A 115 17.91 40.46 18.26
N ILE A 116 18.30 39.26 17.82
CA ILE A 116 18.44 38.88 16.41
C ILE A 116 17.41 37.82 16.09
N ILE A 117 16.65 38.06 15.03
CA ILE A 117 15.69 37.11 14.47
C ILE A 117 16.14 36.75 13.07
N ILE A 118 16.39 35.47 12.79
CA ILE A 118 16.85 35.02 11.47
C ILE A 118 15.84 34.07 10.85
N GLN A 119 15.24 34.48 9.74
CA GLN A 119 14.35 33.63 8.95
C GLN A 119 15.16 32.73 8.01
N ARG A 120 14.66 31.50 7.80
CA ARG A 120 15.24 30.45 6.95
C ARG A 120 16.76 30.33 7.08
N PHE A 121 17.23 30.18 8.32
CA PHE A 121 18.66 30.20 8.65
C PHE A 121 19.47 29.11 7.92
N HIS A 122 18.84 28.00 7.53
CA HIS A 122 19.45 26.94 6.72
C HIS A 122 20.05 27.45 5.39
N GLU A 123 19.56 28.55 4.81
CA GLU A 123 20.14 29.17 3.62
C GLU A 123 21.37 30.05 3.93
N ALA A 124 21.50 30.51 5.17
CA ALA A 124 22.64 31.30 5.64
C ALA A 124 23.85 30.43 5.99
N LEU A 125 23.63 29.18 6.40
CA LEU A 125 24.70 28.27 6.87
C LEU A 125 25.86 28.09 5.88
N LYS A 126 25.58 28.12 4.57
CA LYS A 126 26.62 28.00 3.52
C LYS A 126 27.36 29.30 3.23
N LYS A 127 26.81 30.44 3.66
CA LYS A 127 27.29 31.78 3.31
C LYS A 127 28.04 32.46 4.45
N LEU A 128 27.94 31.91 5.66
CA LEU A 128 28.58 32.44 6.85
C LEU A 128 29.76 31.57 7.28
N GLY A 129 30.82 32.23 7.77
CA GLY A 129 32.01 31.60 8.31
C GLY A 129 31.79 30.93 9.67
N GLU A 130 32.72 30.05 10.06
CA GLU A 130 32.77 29.43 11.39
C GLU A 130 32.95 30.47 12.50
N GLU A 131 33.86 31.42 12.28
CA GLU A 131 34.19 32.51 13.22
C GLU A 131 32.97 33.34 13.61
N ILE A 132 32.05 33.61 12.67
CA ILE A 132 30.80 34.32 12.98
C ILE A 132 29.95 33.54 13.96
N GLY A 133 29.85 32.21 13.82
CA GLY A 133 29.10 31.39 14.74
C GLY A 133 29.69 31.38 16.15
N ILE A 134 31.02 31.24 16.25
CA ILE A 134 31.74 31.31 17.53
C ILE A 134 31.50 32.68 18.20
N HIS A 135 31.61 33.74 17.41
CA HIS A 135 31.44 35.10 17.92
C HIS A 135 29.99 35.38 18.36
N LEU A 136 28.98 34.95 17.59
CA LEU A 136 27.58 35.07 18.02
C LEU A 136 27.31 34.33 19.33
N ARG A 137 27.93 33.17 19.54
CA ARG A 137 27.85 32.43 20.81
C ARG A 137 28.47 33.23 21.97
N ASN A 138 29.63 33.85 21.74
CA ASN A 138 30.26 34.69 22.76
C ASN A 138 29.38 35.89 23.10
N LEU A 139 28.77 36.54 22.11
CA LEU A 139 27.83 37.65 22.31
C LEU A 139 26.57 37.22 23.09
N GLU A 140 26.07 36.00 22.89
CA GLU A 140 24.96 35.43 23.68
C GLU A 140 25.34 35.29 25.17
N HIS A 141 26.59 34.92 25.46
CA HIS A 141 27.07 34.73 26.83
C HIS A 141 27.50 36.03 27.52
N GLU A 142 28.25 36.89 26.83
CA GLU A 142 28.87 38.09 27.40
C GLU A 142 27.92 39.28 27.42
N TYR A 143 27.16 39.47 26.33
CA TYR A 143 26.30 40.64 26.14
C TYR A 143 24.80 40.31 26.21
N ASN A 144 24.46 39.08 26.62
CA ASN A 144 23.07 38.63 26.77
C ASN A 144 22.25 38.77 25.47
N LEU A 145 22.91 38.62 24.31
CA LEU A 145 22.28 38.62 22.99
C LEU A 145 21.20 37.54 22.92
N LYS A 146 20.02 37.91 22.41
CA LYS A 146 18.89 37.00 22.22
C LYS A 146 18.78 36.58 20.77
N THR A 147 18.72 35.28 20.52
CA THR A 147 18.64 34.76 19.15
C THR A 147 17.38 33.94 18.94
N VAL A 148 16.70 34.17 17.81
CA VAL A 148 15.55 33.37 17.39
C VAL A 148 15.74 33.03 15.92
N VAL A 149 15.90 31.74 15.60
CA VAL A 149 16.16 31.32 14.23
C VAL A 149 15.15 30.31 13.71
N GLU A 150 14.85 30.41 12.42
CA GLU A 150 13.96 29.48 11.72
C GLU A 150 14.76 28.41 10.98
N LEU A 151 14.47 27.15 11.26
CA LEU A 151 15.03 26.02 10.53
C LEU A 151 13.93 25.02 10.12
N PRO A 152 14.05 24.35 8.96
CA PRO A 152 13.07 23.33 8.55
C PRO A 152 13.17 22.06 9.40
N VAL A 153 14.38 21.72 9.87
CA VAL A 153 14.72 20.58 10.74
C VAL A 153 15.81 21.04 11.72
N SER A 154 16.07 20.26 12.77
CA SER A 154 17.03 20.63 13.81
C SER A 154 18.46 20.73 13.26
N LEU A 155 19.31 21.50 13.98
CA LEU A 155 20.73 21.63 13.61
C LEU A 155 21.44 20.27 13.57
N ASP A 156 21.11 19.35 14.48
CA ASP A 156 21.68 18.01 14.51
C ASP A 156 21.32 17.21 13.25
N VAL A 157 20.06 17.28 12.81
CA VAL A 157 19.64 16.66 11.55
C VAL A 157 20.30 17.34 10.35
N LEU A 158 20.46 18.66 10.36
CA LEU A 158 21.20 19.37 9.31
C LEU A 158 22.66 18.93 9.26
N ARG A 159 23.33 18.75 10.41
CA ARG A 159 24.70 18.22 10.51
C ARG A 159 24.82 16.80 9.98
N GLN A 160 23.89 15.91 10.34
CA GLN A 160 23.87 14.54 9.78
C GLN A 160 23.67 14.53 8.25
N ARG A 161 22.79 15.39 7.73
CA ARG A 161 22.60 15.55 6.28
C ARG A 161 23.83 16.17 5.63
N TRP A 162 24.50 17.08 6.33
CA TRP A 162 25.72 17.74 5.91
C TRP A 162 26.87 16.73 5.71
N ASP A 163 27.10 15.87 6.71
CA ASP A 163 28.14 14.84 6.69
C ASP A 163 27.92 13.80 5.58
N ALA A 164 26.68 13.61 5.15
CA ALA A 164 26.31 12.62 4.15
C ALA A 164 26.37 13.11 2.68
N ILE A 165 26.32 14.42 2.40
CA ILE A 165 25.98 14.94 1.05
C ILE A 165 27.10 15.75 0.36
N GLU A 166 27.85 16.64 1.03
CA GLU A 166 28.71 17.61 0.30
C GLU A 166 30.21 17.53 0.63
N LYS A 167 31.05 17.58 -0.42
CA LYS A 167 32.51 17.75 -0.35
C LYS A 167 32.93 19.19 -0.01
N GLU A 168 32.08 20.17 -0.29
CA GLU A 168 32.30 21.57 0.07
C GLU A 168 31.68 21.84 1.44
N LYS A 169 32.37 22.54 2.34
CA LYS A 169 32.03 22.72 3.77
C LYS A 169 31.09 23.92 3.99
N ALA A 170 30.12 23.82 4.91
CA ALA A 170 29.35 24.93 5.50
C ALA A 170 30.09 25.26 6.80
N PRO A 171 30.96 26.27 6.78
CA PRO A 171 31.88 26.51 7.88
C PRO A 171 31.11 26.83 9.17
N PHE A 172 29.97 27.51 9.06
CA PHE A 172 29.14 27.88 10.20
C PHE A 172 28.74 26.71 11.11
N LEU A 173 28.44 25.52 10.56
CA LEU A 173 27.98 24.37 11.36
C LEU A 173 29.05 23.82 12.31
N GLN A 174 30.33 24.14 12.08
CA GLN A 174 31.49 23.73 12.90
C GLN A 174 31.64 24.57 14.18
N SER A 175 31.01 25.76 14.23
CA SER A 175 31.12 26.72 15.33
C SER A 175 30.47 26.31 16.66
N ASP A 176 29.72 25.20 16.68
CA ASP A 176 28.86 24.78 17.79
C ASP A 176 27.82 25.83 18.26
N TRP A 177 27.59 26.86 17.44
CA TRP A 177 26.52 27.80 17.66
C TRP A 177 25.16 27.10 17.61
N GLY A 178 24.30 27.38 18.59
CA GLY A 178 23.01 26.71 18.76
C GLY A 178 23.00 25.58 19.79
N GLN A 179 24.16 25.11 20.28
CA GLN A 179 24.19 24.17 21.40
C GLN A 179 23.57 24.80 22.66
N GLY A 180 22.58 24.15 23.24
CA GLY A 180 21.85 24.64 24.43
C GLY A 180 20.71 25.62 24.13
N HIS A 181 20.43 25.93 22.86
CA HIS A 181 19.23 26.69 22.49
C HIS A 181 17.96 25.87 22.71
N SER A 182 16.85 26.54 23.01
CA SER A 182 15.55 25.89 23.18
C SER A 182 14.90 25.61 21.83
N HIS A 183 14.53 24.36 21.57
CA HIS A 183 13.89 23.97 20.30
C HIS A 183 12.37 24.03 20.44
N LYS A 184 11.69 24.67 19.49
CA LYS A 184 10.23 24.79 19.45
C LYS A 184 9.70 24.47 18.07
N LEU A 185 8.75 23.54 17.98
CA LEU A 185 8.08 23.20 16.72
C LEU A 185 6.95 24.19 16.42
N LEU A 186 6.97 24.78 15.23
CA LEU A 186 5.90 25.67 14.75
C LEU A 186 4.76 24.84 14.17
N LYS A 187 3.66 24.75 14.92
CA LYS A 187 2.43 24.06 14.52
C LYS A 187 1.49 25.04 13.81
N GLY A 188 0.70 24.54 12.85
CA GLY A 188 -0.30 25.33 12.14
C GLY A 188 -1.61 25.51 12.92
N TYR A 189 -2.72 25.60 12.19
CA TYR A 189 -4.07 25.71 12.75
C TYR A 189 -4.43 24.48 13.58
N SER A 190 -5.04 24.70 14.74
CA SER A 190 -5.71 23.64 15.49
C SER A 190 -7.03 23.23 14.83
N LEU A 191 -7.52 22.02 15.16
CA LEU A 191 -8.84 21.57 14.70
C LEU A 191 -9.97 22.52 15.14
N ALA A 192 -9.86 23.14 16.32
CA ALA A 192 -10.83 24.13 16.79
C ALA A 192 -10.85 25.36 15.88
N GLU A 193 -9.68 25.91 15.53
CA GLU A 193 -9.58 27.04 14.61
C GLU A 193 -10.11 26.70 13.21
N LEU A 194 -9.85 25.49 12.71
CA LEU A 194 -10.39 25.06 11.41
C LEU A 194 -11.92 24.91 11.45
N ARG A 195 -12.49 24.45 12.56
CA ARG A 195 -13.95 24.37 12.75
C ARG A 195 -14.57 25.76 12.80
N ASP A 196 -13.94 26.71 13.48
CA ASP A 196 -14.40 28.10 13.53
C ASP A 196 -14.30 28.77 12.15
N MET A 197 -13.19 28.57 11.43
CA MET A 197 -13.03 29.02 10.04
C MET A 197 -14.09 28.40 9.13
N SER A 198 -14.40 27.12 9.33
CA SER A 198 -15.45 26.42 8.58
C SER A 198 -16.85 26.90 8.91
N ALA A 199 -17.10 27.40 10.12
CA ALA A 199 -18.38 27.99 10.50
C ALA A 199 -18.58 29.39 9.88
N THR A 200 -17.49 30.13 9.65
CA THR A 200 -17.52 31.43 8.98
C THR A 200 -17.57 31.33 7.45
N SER A 201 -17.28 30.16 6.88
CA SER A 201 -17.35 29.85 5.45
C SER A 201 -18.56 28.95 5.15
N LYS A 202 -19.02 28.88 3.90
CA LYS A 202 -20.16 28.01 3.51
C LYS A 202 -19.74 26.54 3.38
N LEU A 203 -18.96 26.02 4.32
CA LEU A 203 -18.44 24.66 4.30
C LEU A 203 -19.44 23.69 4.95
N ASN A 204 -19.59 22.51 4.36
CA ASN A 204 -20.44 21.46 4.91
C ASN A 204 -19.85 20.88 6.21
N GLN A 205 -20.74 20.33 7.06
CA GLN A 205 -20.35 19.70 8.32
C GLN A 205 -19.35 18.55 8.08
N GLY A 206 -18.27 18.52 8.86
CA GLY A 206 -17.21 17.50 8.79
C GLY A 206 -16.06 17.79 7.82
N ILE A 207 -16.13 18.84 6.98
CA ILE A 207 -15.00 19.23 6.12
C ILE A 207 -13.78 19.65 6.95
N ALA A 208 -13.98 20.33 8.08
CA ALA A 208 -12.90 20.75 8.96
C ALA A 208 -12.08 19.56 9.47
N ASP A 209 -12.74 18.45 9.83
CA ASP A 209 -12.08 17.23 10.31
C ASP A 209 -11.30 16.54 9.18
N VAL A 210 -11.88 16.47 7.98
CA VAL A 210 -11.20 15.94 6.78
C VAL A 210 -9.97 16.79 6.45
N LEU A 211 -10.10 18.12 6.47
CA LEU A 211 -9.02 19.04 6.18
C LEU A 211 -7.90 18.95 7.23
N PHE A 212 -8.24 18.89 8.51
CA PHE A 212 -7.27 18.72 9.58
C PHE A 212 -6.53 17.38 9.46
N SER A 213 -7.24 16.27 9.30
CA SER A 213 -6.63 14.93 9.15
C SER A 213 -5.74 14.84 7.90
N ALA A 214 -6.07 15.58 6.85
CA ALA A 214 -5.26 15.61 5.64
C ALA A 214 -4.00 16.47 5.79
N THR A 215 -4.09 17.63 6.44
CA THR A 215 -3.04 18.66 6.42
C THR A 215 -2.27 18.81 7.74
N ALA A 216 -2.72 18.19 8.84
CA ALA A 216 -2.31 18.50 10.21
C ALA A 216 -2.45 19.99 10.58
N GLY A 217 -3.29 20.74 9.86
CA GLY A 217 -3.48 22.18 10.06
C GLY A 217 -2.38 23.07 9.46
N MET A 218 -1.49 22.54 8.62
CA MET A 218 -0.47 23.33 7.93
C MET A 218 -1.07 24.53 7.19
N VAL A 219 -0.62 25.73 7.55
CA VAL A 219 -1.28 26.99 7.17
C VAL A 219 -1.35 27.16 5.66
N GLU A 220 -0.22 27.02 4.94
CA GLU A 220 -0.22 27.22 3.48
C GLU A 220 -1.04 26.14 2.76
N LEU A 221 -1.15 24.92 3.30
CA LEU A 221 -1.99 23.87 2.72
C LEU A 221 -3.47 24.18 2.94
N VAL A 222 -3.84 24.52 4.17
CA VAL A 222 -5.22 24.88 4.55
C VAL A 222 -5.68 26.07 3.71
N ASP A 223 -4.93 27.17 3.70
CA ASP A 223 -5.33 28.40 3.02
C ASP A 223 -5.47 28.21 1.50
N ARG A 224 -4.68 27.32 0.89
CA ARG A 224 -4.79 26.97 -0.53
C ARG A 224 -5.95 26.06 -0.85
N LEU A 225 -6.31 25.14 0.05
CA LEU A 225 -7.36 24.16 -0.17
C LEU A 225 -8.74 24.74 0.14
N LEU A 226 -8.87 25.53 1.20
CA LEU A 226 -10.14 26.02 1.75
C LEU A 226 -11.10 26.61 0.69
N PRO A 227 -10.66 27.48 -0.24
CA PRO A 227 -11.56 28.09 -1.23
C PRO A 227 -12.19 27.07 -2.18
N TYR A 228 -11.54 25.94 -2.42
CA TYR A 228 -11.99 24.91 -3.36
C TYR A 228 -12.86 23.82 -2.72
N LEU A 229 -13.05 23.90 -1.39
CA LEU A 229 -13.88 22.95 -0.64
C LEU A 229 -15.32 23.43 -0.45
N GLU A 230 -15.61 24.69 -0.81
CA GLU A 230 -16.96 25.22 -0.79
C GLU A 230 -17.91 24.41 -1.68
N GLY A 231 -19.07 24.04 -1.14
CA GLY A 231 -20.09 23.24 -1.84
C GLY A 231 -19.78 21.75 -2.01
N LYS A 232 -18.59 21.26 -1.63
CA LYS A 232 -18.26 19.82 -1.66
C LYS A 232 -18.80 19.09 -0.43
N ASN A 233 -19.21 17.83 -0.56
CA ASN A 233 -19.44 16.97 0.60
C ASN A 233 -18.10 16.41 1.14
N THR A 234 -18.12 15.73 2.27
CA THR A 234 -16.91 15.17 2.92
C THR A 234 -16.13 14.22 2.01
N ASN A 235 -16.80 13.33 1.28
CA ASN A 235 -16.16 12.40 0.35
C ASN A 235 -15.50 13.14 -0.83
N GLY A 236 -16.22 14.09 -1.43
CA GLY A 236 -15.70 14.90 -2.53
C GLY A 236 -14.54 15.81 -2.11
N ALA A 237 -14.57 16.32 -0.88
CA ALA A 237 -13.46 17.05 -0.28
C ALA A 237 -12.24 16.15 -0.09
N ALA A 238 -12.41 14.96 0.48
CA ALA A 238 -11.32 14.00 0.67
C ALA A 238 -10.66 13.60 -0.67
N MET A 239 -11.46 13.31 -1.69
CA MET A 239 -10.94 12.98 -3.03
C MET A 239 -10.17 14.16 -3.65
N TYR A 240 -10.70 15.38 -3.55
CA TYR A 240 -10.03 16.56 -4.08
C TYR A 240 -8.72 16.87 -3.35
N ILE A 241 -8.71 16.83 -2.01
CA ILE A 241 -7.49 17.07 -1.22
C ILE A 241 -6.43 16.01 -1.57
N ARG A 242 -6.84 14.75 -1.73
CA ARG A 242 -5.94 13.66 -2.13
C ARG A 242 -5.32 13.90 -3.50
N SER A 243 -6.10 14.32 -4.51
CA SER A 243 -5.56 14.57 -5.86
C SER A 243 -4.58 15.75 -5.92
N ARG A 244 -4.69 16.71 -5.00
CA ARG A 244 -3.78 17.87 -4.91
C ARG A 244 -2.56 17.63 -4.02
N SER A 245 -2.48 16.48 -3.33
CA SER A 245 -1.45 16.21 -2.32
C SER A 245 -0.03 16.30 -2.85
N PHE A 246 0.26 15.74 -4.02
CA PHE A 246 1.60 15.77 -4.58
C PHE A 246 2.10 17.19 -4.89
N GLU A 247 1.33 17.96 -5.66
CA GLU A 247 1.68 19.34 -6.02
C GLU A 247 1.86 20.21 -4.77
N LEU A 248 0.93 20.09 -3.82
CA LEU A 248 0.93 20.97 -2.66
C LEU A 248 1.94 20.56 -1.59
N CYS A 249 2.32 19.29 -1.47
CA CYS A 249 3.26 18.83 -0.44
C CYS A 249 4.69 18.61 -0.93
N GLU A 250 5.01 18.97 -2.18
CA GLU A 250 6.33 18.71 -2.77
C GLU A 250 7.50 19.19 -1.88
N ARG A 251 7.44 20.43 -1.38
CA ARG A 251 8.49 21.00 -0.51
C ARG A 251 8.59 20.26 0.83
N LEU A 252 7.47 19.82 1.40
CA LEU A 252 7.44 19.04 2.63
C LEU A 252 8.12 17.68 2.42
N VAL A 253 7.73 16.96 1.37
CA VAL A 253 8.29 15.62 1.05
C VAL A 253 9.79 15.69 0.77
N ARG A 254 10.26 16.76 0.11
CA ARG A 254 11.70 16.98 -0.12
C ARG A 254 12.51 17.12 1.17
N TRP A 255 11.91 17.64 2.24
CA TRP A 255 12.57 17.82 3.52
C TRP A 255 12.36 16.65 4.49
N LEU A 256 11.42 15.74 4.21
CA LEU A 256 11.08 14.59 5.06
C LEU A 256 12.21 13.56 5.19
N ASP A 257 12.87 13.23 4.08
CA ASP A 257 14.10 12.43 4.08
C ASP A 257 15.27 13.27 3.55
N PRO A 258 16.52 12.96 3.94
CA PRO A 258 17.70 13.50 3.27
C PRO A 258 17.69 13.15 1.77
N GLN A 259 18.22 14.05 0.94
CA GLN A 259 18.42 13.76 -0.48
C GLN A 259 19.47 12.63 -0.59
N ASN A 260 19.15 11.55 -1.31
CA ASN A 260 19.99 10.34 -1.53
C ASN A 260 20.08 9.30 -0.40
N LEU A 261 19.20 9.36 0.61
CA LEU A 261 19.08 8.29 1.62
C LEU A 261 17.84 7.42 1.40
N SER A 262 17.78 6.26 2.06
CA SER A 262 16.89 5.08 1.88
C SER A 262 15.37 5.30 2.00
N ASN A 263 14.91 6.54 1.90
CA ASN A 263 13.52 6.98 1.95
C ASN A 263 12.74 6.41 3.15
N VAL A 264 13.41 6.31 4.31
CA VAL A 264 12.91 5.63 5.51
C VAL A 264 11.67 6.33 6.06
N TYR A 265 11.69 7.66 6.12
CA TYR A 265 10.56 8.43 6.66
C TYR A 265 9.39 8.47 5.66
N LYS A 266 9.64 8.65 4.37
CA LYS A 266 8.63 8.51 3.30
C LYS A 266 7.96 7.13 3.34
N LYS A 267 8.73 6.04 3.41
CA LYS A 267 8.18 4.67 3.55
C LYS A 267 7.36 4.54 4.85
N SER A 268 7.84 5.10 5.95
CA SER A 268 7.15 5.03 7.24
C SER A 268 5.81 5.78 7.24
N VAL A 269 5.71 6.97 6.63
CA VAL A 269 4.42 7.68 6.53
C VAL A 269 3.45 6.97 5.59
N VAL A 270 3.94 6.34 4.52
CA VAL A 270 3.10 5.55 3.60
C VAL A 270 2.56 4.30 4.29
N ASN A 271 3.39 3.57 5.03
CA ASN A 271 2.95 2.38 5.75
C ASN A 271 1.86 2.68 6.78
N LEU A 272 1.84 3.89 7.36
CA LEU A 272 0.80 4.32 8.31
C LEU A 272 -0.52 4.73 7.66
N LEU A 273 -0.65 4.72 6.33
CA LEU A 273 -1.95 4.88 5.65
C LEU A 273 -2.87 3.66 5.86
N ASP A 274 -2.29 2.48 6.10
CA ASP A 274 -3.05 1.27 6.45
C ASP A 274 -2.78 0.92 7.93
N PRO A 275 -3.80 0.98 8.81
CA PRO A 275 -3.67 0.64 10.22
C PRO A 275 -3.16 -0.78 10.48
N GLN A 276 -3.25 -1.69 9.50
CA GLN A 276 -2.76 -3.07 9.63
C GLN A 276 -1.25 -3.19 9.43
N LEU A 277 -0.57 -2.16 8.90
CA LEU A 277 0.77 -2.34 8.33
C LEU A 277 1.96 -2.14 9.26
N CYS A 278 1.96 -1.38 10.37
CA CYS A 278 3.23 -1.27 11.13
C CYS A 278 3.21 -0.57 12.50
N VAL A 279 3.61 -1.29 13.55
CA VAL A 279 4.07 -0.71 14.83
C VAL A 279 5.47 -0.08 14.69
N GLY A 280 6.33 -0.61 13.79
CA GLY A 280 7.70 -0.12 13.59
C GLY A 280 7.79 1.26 12.91
N SER A 281 6.89 1.58 11.98
CA SER A 281 6.90 2.86 11.25
C SER A 281 6.58 4.06 12.15
N ALA A 282 5.67 3.90 13.12
CA ALA A 282 5.39 4.94 14.10
C ALA A 282 6.61 5.23 14.99
N ILE A 283 7.38 4.20 15.39
CA ILE A 283 8.60 4.35 16.19
C ILE A 283 9.65 5.16 15.41
N ASN A 284 9.89 4.83 14.14
CA ASN A 284 10.82 5.60 13.31
C ASN A 284 10.42 7.08 13.24
N LEU A 285 9.14 7.37 13.01
CA LEU A 285 8.64 8.74 12.87
C LEU A 285 8.66 9.55 14.18
N ARG A 286 8.62 8.90 15.36
CA ARG A 286 8.76 9.61 16.66
C ARG A 286 10.08 10.34 16.80
N HIS A 287 11.13 9.86 16.13
CA HIS A 287 12.44 10.49 16.16
C HIS A 287 12.59 11.62 15.15
N HIS A 288 11.59 11.88 14.31
CA HIS A 288 11.61 12.98 13.36
C HIS A 288 11.28 14.32 14.06
N ASP A 289 11.91 15.42 13.66
CA ASP A 289 11.64 16.76 14.23
C ASP A 289 10.18 17.22 14.07
N TRP A 290 9.45 16.60 13.15
CA TRP A 290 8.04 16.88 12.85
C TRP A 290 7.09 15.84 13.43
N ALA A 291 7.56 14.94 14.31
CA ALA A 291 6.76 13.84 14.86
C ALA A 291 5.39 14.30 15.36
N ASP A 292 5.36 15.41 16.10
CA ASP A 292 4.17 16.05 16.69
C ASP A 292 3.14 16.61 15.69
N ILE A 293 3.53 16.72 14.41
CA ILE A 293 2.68 17.13 13.30
C ILE A 293 2.25 15.90 12.50
N ILE A 294 3.20 15.00 12.23
CA ILE A 294 2.98 13.81 11.42
C ILE A 294 2.10 12.80 12.16
N LEU A 295 2.27 12.66 13.47
CA LEU A 295 1.58 11.69 14.31
C LEU A 295 0.63 12.36 15.29
N ASP A 296 -0.51 11.74 15.54
CA ASP A 296 -1.40 12.11 16.64
C ASP A 296 -0.94 11.49 17.98
N LYS A 297 -1.67 11.81 19.05
CA LYS A 297 -1.37 11.28 20.40
C LYS A 297 -1.52 9.75 20.51
N THR A 298 -2.20 9.13 19.55
CA THR A 298 -2.40 7.67 19.46
C THR A 298 -1.39 7.00 18.52
N PHE A 299 -0.40 7.75 18.02
CA PHE A 299 0.60 7.31 17.05
C PHE A 299 0.02 6.95 15.67
N LYS A 300 -1.14 7.49 15.33
CA LYS A 300 -1.71 7.41 13.98
C LYS A 300 -1.28 8.60 13.15
N LEU A 301 -1.33 8.44 11.83
CA LEU A 301 -1.01 9.51 10.89
C LEU A 301 -2.01 10.66 11.03
N ASN A 302 -1.49 11.86 11.26
CA ASN A 302 -2.23 13.11 11.44
C ASN A 302 -2.09 14.05 10.22
N CYS A 303 -1.23 13.70 9.25
CA CYS A 303 -1.01 14.45 8.01
C CYS A 303 -1.08 13.50 6.79
N ASN A 304 -2.28 13.13 6.36
CA ASN A 304 -2.45 12.14 5.28
C ASN A 304 -1.89 12.61 3.93
N MET A 305 -1.92 13.92 3.63
CA MET A 305 -1.36 14.45 2.39
C MET A 305 0.14 14.22 2.27
N LEU A 306 0.87 14.25 3.39
CA LEU A 306 2.30 13.96 3.38
C LEU A 306 2.56 12.51 2.94
N ALA A 307 1.74 11.56 3.40
CA ALA A 307 1.84 10.17 2.98
C ALA A 307 1.43 9.98 1.52
N TRP A 308 0.30 10.56 1.08
CA TRP A 308 -0.13 10.48 -0.32
C TRP A 308 0.91 11.08 -1.28
N ALA A 309 1.52 12.21 -0.94
CA ALA A 309 2.58 12.81 -1.73
C ALA A 309 3.88 11.97 -1.69
N SER A 310 4.17 11.33 -0.56
CA SER A 310 5.34 10.43 -0.43
C SER A 310 5.19 9.16 -1.27
N VAL A 311 3.97 8.62 -1.41
CA VAL A 311 3.67 7.53 -2.35
C VAL A 311 4.10 7.93 -3.77
N PHE A 312 3.72 9.13 -4.22
CA PHE A 312 4.05 9.59 -5.57
C PHE A 312 5.56 9.69 -5.81
N VAL A 313 6.31 10.22 -4.82
CA VAL A 313 7.77 10.29 -4.90
C VAL A 313 8.39 8.89 -4.89
N LEU A 314 7.92 7.99 -4.05
CA LEU A 314 8.40 6.60 -3.98
C LEU A 314 8.09 5.78 -5.23
N ALA A 315 6.99 6.06 -5.93
CA ALA A 315 6.65 5.41 -7.19
C ALA A 315 7.54 5.89 -8.36
N ARG A 316 7.98 7.15 -8.32
CA ARG A 316 8.89 7.74 -9.33
C ARG A 316 10.37 7.47 -9.06
N CYS A 317 10.74 7.29 -7.80
CA CYS A 317 12.01 6.68 -7.45
C CYS A 317 11.90 5.23 -7.85
N SER A 318 12.52 4.83 -8.96
CA SER A 318 12.67 3.45 -9.42
C SER A 318 13.49 2.62 -8.42
N GLU A 319 13.10 2.60 -7.14
CA GLU A 319 13.70 1.75 -6.15
C GLU A 319 13.14 0.34 -6.36
N PRO A 320 14.01 -0.68 -6.49
CA PRO A 320 13.60 -2.07 -6.58
C PRO A 320 12.58 -2.48 -5.52
N SER A 321 12.57 -1.84 -4.34
CA SER A 321 11.74 -2.22 -3.19
C SER A 321 10.21 -2.11 -3.36
N PHE A 322 9.68 -1.18 -4.16
CA PHE A 322 8.22 -1.01 -4.29
C PHE A 322 7.60 -2.02 -5.27
N ILE A 323 8.24 -2.18 -6.43
CA ILE A 323 7.87 -3.22 -7.41
C ILE A 323 8.20 -4.61 -6.86
N GLN A 324 9.31 -4.79 -6.15
CA GLN A 324 9.57 -6.03 -5.41
C GLN A 324 8.52 -6.28 -4.33
N GLY A 325 8.01 -5.25 -3.66
CA GLY A 325 6.90 -5.37 -2.72
C GLY A 325 5.62 -5.86 -3.41
N LEU A 326 5.27 -5.26 -4.55
CA LEU A 326 4.14 -5.70 -5.37
C LEU A 326 4.32 -7.16 -5.84
N ARG A 327 5.52 -7.51 -6.36
CA ARG A 327 5.87 -8.88 -6.75
C ARG A 327 5.72 -9.85 -5.60
N ALA A 328 6.30 -9.53 -4.44
CA ALA A 328 6.20 -10.37 -3.25
C ALA A 328 4.74 -10.58 -2.83
N LEU A 329 3.87 -9.58 -2.95
CA LEU A 329 2.44 -9.74 -2.68
C LEU A 329 1.75 -10.68 -3.68
N ILE A 330 2.10 -10.60 -4.97
CA ILE A 330 1.55 -11.47 -6.03
C ILE A 330 2.08 -12.90 -5.91
N GLU A 331 3.40 -13.07 -5.75
CA GLU A 331 4.08 -14.35 -5.53
C GLU A 331 3.55 -15.06 -4.28
N THR A 332 3.32 -14.30 -3.19
CA THR A 332 2.71 -14.83 -1.95
C THR A 332 1.18 -14.90 -2.01
N LYS A 333 0.58 -14.71 -3.19
CA LYS A 333 -0.86 -14.92 -3.42
C LYS A 333 -1.76 -13.98 -2.57
N LYS A 334 -1.23 -12.84 -2.12
CA LYS A 334 -1.91 -11.79 -1.32
C LYS A 334 -2.53 -10.70 -2.19
N TYR A 335 -3.35 -11.11 -3.15
CA TYR A 335 -3.88 -10.23 -4.20
C TYR A 335 -4.71 -9.04 -3.69
N SER A 336 -5.45 -9.18 -2.59
CA SER A 336 -6.22 -8.07 -2.00
C SER A 336 -5.33 -6.93 -1.49
N GLN A 337 -4.14 -7.26 -0.97
CA GLN A 337 -3.15 -6.30 -0.47
C GLN A 337 -2.39 -5.60 -1.61
N ALA A 338 -2.37 -6.20 -2.81
CA ALA A 338 -1.79 -5.59 -4.00
C ALA A 338 -2.68 -4.52 -4.63
N VAL A 339 -4.00 -4.53 -4.39
CA VAL A 339 -4.96 -3.59 -5.03
C VAL A 339 -4.66 -2.11 -4.75
N PRO A 340 -4.36 -1.68 -3.51
CA PRO A 340 -3.99 -0.29 -3.25
C PRO A 340 -2.74 0.14 -4.01
N VAL A 341 -1.74 -0.74 -4.11
CA VAL A 341 -0.49 -0.52 -4.83
C VAL A 341 -0.74 -0.37 -6.34
N LEU A 342 -1.60 -1.22 -6.90
CA LEU A 342 -1.96 -1.15 -8.32
C LEU A 342 -2.80 0.10 -8.64
N ASN A 343 -3.71 0.52 -7.76
CA ASN A 343 -4.45 1.78 -7.94
C ASN A 343 -3.50 2.98 -7.99
N ILE A 344 -2.46 2.98 -7.16
CA ILE A 344 -1.42 4.01 -7.20
C ILE A 344 -0.74 4.00 -8.56
N LEU A 345 -0.28 2.84 -9.06
CA LEU A 345 0.42 2.75 -10.34
C LEU A 345 -0.43 3.21 -11.53
N ILE A 346 -1.73 2.89 -11.53
CA ILE A 346 -2.70 3.37 -12.55
C ILE A 346 -2.79 4.90 -12.54
N GLU A 347 -2.79 5.51 -11.35
CA GLU A 347 -2.92 6.95 -11.18
C GLU A 347 -1.60 7.71 -11.45
N THR A 348 -0.45 7.06 -11.25
CA THR A 348 0.86 7.73 -11.30
C THR A 348 1.66 7.52 -12.59
N ASP A 349 1.44 6.42 -13.30
CA ASP A 349 2.10 6.11 -14.57
C ASP A 349 1.16 6.40 -15.74
N GLU A 350 1.09 7.68 -16.15
CA GLU A 350 0.21 8.13 -17.24
C GLU A 350 0.46 7.39 -18.58
N HIS A 351 1.69 6.91 -18.81
CA HIS A 351 2.07 6.27 -20.07
C HIS A 351 1.61 4.80 -20.12
N SER A 352 1.59 4.12 -18.98
CA SER A 352 1.18 2.72 -18.87
C SER A 352 -0.08 2.49 -18.04
N SER A 353 -0.84 3.55 -17.73
CA SER A 353 -2.04 3.51 -16.87
C SER A 353 -3.03 2.40 -17.28
N GLN A 354 -3.25 2.24 -18.59
CA GLN A 354 -4.10 1.17 -19.14
C GLN A 354 -3.54 -0.24 -18.91
N LYS A 355 -2.21 -0.41 -19.00
CA LYS A 355 -1.54 -1.69 -18.72
C LYS A 355 -1.58 -2.01 -17.22
N TRP A 356 -1.40 -1.02 -16.35
CA TRP A 356 -1.58 -1.19 -14.91
C TRP A 356 -3.04 -1.50 -14.53
N ALA A 357 -4.01 -0.94 -15.24
CA ALA A 357 -5.42 -1.27 -15.06
C ALA A 357 -5.71 -2.73 -15.45
N ALA A 358 -5.09 -3.22 -16.53
CA ALA A 358 -5.14 -4.63 -16.90
C ALA A 358 -4.47 -5.53 -15.84
N VAL A 359 -3.29 -5.16 -15.33
CA VAL A 359 -2.64 -5.87 -14.22
C VAL A 359 -3.55 -5.97 -13.00
N LYS A 360 -4.23 -4.88 -12.64
CA LYS A 360 -5.22 -4.87 -11.55
C LYS A 360 -6.37 -5.83 -11.81
N LEU A 361 -6.94 -5.82 -13.00
CA LEU A 361 -8.03 -6.73 -13.37
C LEU A 361 -7.57 -8.20 -13.30
N ILE A 362 -6.38 -8.54 -13.78
CA ILE A 362 -5.84 -9.91 -13.70
C ILE A 362 -5.52 -10.29 -12.24
N ASN A 363 -5.03 -9.35 -11.42
CA ASN A 363 -4.82 -9.57 -9.99
C ASN A 363 -6.14 -9.85 -9.25
N GLU A 364 -7.19 -9.09 -9.54
CA GLU A 364 -8.54 -9.33 -9.01
C GLU A 364 -9.09 -10.68 -9.49
N PHE A 365 -8.91 -11.01 -10.78
CA PHE A 365 -9.28 -12.32 -11.32
C PHE A 365 -8.55 -13.45 -10.60
N SER A 366 -7.24 -13.30 -10.36
CA SER A 366 -6.41 -14.27 -9.62
C SER A 366 -6.95 -14.51 -8.22
N ALA A 367 -7.40 -13.46 -7.52
CA ALA A 367 -8.05 -13.58 -6.21
C ALA A 367 -9.37 -14.36 -6.25
N LEU A 368 -10.15 -14.24 -7.33
CA LEU A 368 -11.37 -15.02 -7.51
C LEU A 368 -11.05 -16.49 -7.80
N THR A 369 -10.01 -16.77 -8.59
CA THR A 369 -9.61 -18.16 -8.89
C THR A 369 -9.10 -18.95 -7.68
N GLN A 370 -8.64 -18.29 -6.62
CA GLN A 370 -8.30 -18.97 -5.35
C GLN A 370 -9.51 -19.62 -4.67
N LYS A 371 -10.73 -19.23 -5.05
CA LYS A 371 -11.98 -19.77 -4.54
C LYS A 371 -12.47 -20.96 -5.38
N ILE A 372 -11.56 -21.71 -6.03
CA ILE A 372 -11.86 -22.81 -6.97
C ILE A 372 -12.75 -23.93 -6.39
N PHE A 373 -12.81 -24.07 -5.07
CA PHE A 373 -13.67 -25.03 -4.37
C PHE A 373 -15.06 -24.49 -4.06
N LEU A 374 -15.30 -23.19 -4.23
CA LEU A 374 -16.58 -22.55 -3.94
C LEU A 374 -17.44 -22.44 -5.19
N GLU A 375 -18.72 -22.63 -5.00
CA GLU A 375 -19.76 -22.44 -6.01
C GLU A 375 -20.54 -21.18 -5.62
N GLY A 376 -20.48 -20.13 -6.43
CA GLY A 376 -21.20 -18.90 -6.12
C GLY A 376 -20.92 -17.74 -7.07
N ASP A 377 -21.51 -16.58 -6.75
CA ASP A 377 -21.61 -15.41 -7.64
C ASP A 377 -20.26 -14.80 -8.05
N HIS A 378 -19.17 -15.15 -7.36
CA HIS A 378 -17.83 -14.73 -7.71
C HIS A 378 -17.40 -15.17 -9.12
N TRP A 379 -17.98 -16.25 -9.67
CA TRP A 379 -17.76 -16.66 -11.07
C TRP A 379 -18.41 -15.70 -12.08
N HIS A 380 -19.53 -15.06 -11.73
CA HIS A 380 -20.10 -13.98 -12.55
C HIS A 380 -19.19 -12.74 -12.56
N GLN A 381 -18.61 -12.40 -11.40
CA GLN A 381 -17.61 -11.33 -11.33
C GLN A 381 -16.37 -11.66 -12.17
N ALA A 382 -15.89 -12.91 -12.10
CA ALA A 382 -14.76 -13.39 -12.89
C ALA A 382 -15.04 -13.29 -14.39
N SER A 383 -16.25 -13.67 -14.84
CA SER A 383 -16.69 -13.55 -16.23
C SER A 383 -16.65 -12.10 -16.71
N ARG A 384 -17.14 -11.17 -15.88
CA ARG A 384 -17.13 -9.73 -16.19
C ARG A 384 -15.72 -9.17 -16.34
N ILE A 385 -14.77 -9.62 -15.50
CA ILE A 385 -13.36 -9.24 -15.61
C ILE A 385 -12.77 -9.72 -16.95
N LEU A 386 -13.01 -10.98 -17.33
CA LEU A 386 -12.52 -11.53 -18.61
C LEU A 386 -13.09 -10.78 -19.82
N LEU A 387 -14.35 -10.33 -19.76
CA LEU A 387 -14.95 -9.49 -20.81
C LEU A 387 -14.28 -8.13 -20.91
N LEU A 388 -13.97 -7.48 -19.78
CA LEU A 388 -13.28 -6.19 -19.76
C LEU A 388 -11.85 -6.28 -20.29
N LEU A 389 -11.14 -7.36 -19.93
CA LEU A 389 -9.78 -7.64 -20.43
C LEU A 389 -9.79 -7.87 -21.94
N ASP A 390 -10.74 -8.65 -22.46
CA ASP A 390 -10.85 -8.91 -23.90
C ASP A 390 -11.25 -7.67 -24.70
N ALA A 391 -12.17 -6.85 -24.16
CA ALA A 391 -12.55 -5.58 -24.79
C ALA A 391 -11.38 -4.59 -24.91
N SER A 392 -10.42 -4.68 -23.99
CA SER A 392 -9.25 -3.80 -23.94
C SER A 392 -8.00 -4.44 -24.57
N ARG A 393 -8.13 -5.63 -25.16
CA ARG A 393 -7.02 -6.49 -25.59
C ARG A 393 -6.02 -5.79 -26.50
N LEU A 394 -6.50 -5.07 -27.52
CA LEU A 394 -5.67 -4.34 -28.49
C LEU A 394 -4.80 -3.24 -27.86
N GLN A 395 -5.17 -2.74 -26.68
CA GLN A 395 -4.46 -1.67 -25.97
C GLN A 395 -3.45 -2.23 -24.95
N ILE A 396 -3.58 -3.52 -24.62
CA ILE A 396 -2.80 -4.19 -23.58
C ILE A 396 -1.72 -5.08 -24.19
N GLU A 397 -2.08 -5.85 -25.23
CA GLU A 397 -1.18 -6.83 -25.84
C GLU A 397 -0.05 -6.17 -26.61
N THR A 398 1.13 -6.80 -26.52
CA THR A 398 2.34 -6.45 -27.27
C THR A 398 2.99 -7.73 -27.78
N ASP A 399 4.11 -7.61 -28.50
CA ASP A 399 4.88 -8.79 -28.95
C ASP A 399 5.37 -9.67 -27.78
N VAL A 400 5.39 -9.14 -26.55
CA VAL A 400 5.87 -9.84 -25.35
C VAL A 400 4.75 -10.14 -24.34
N ILE A 401 3.70 -9.30 -24.29
CA ILE A 401 2.57 -9.46 -23.37
C ILE A 401 1.37 -10.02 -24.13
N THR A 402 0.94 -11.23 -23.78
CA THR A 402 -0.29 -11.85 -24.31
C THR A 402 -1.29 -12.12 -23.20
N LEU A 403 -2.57 -11.88 -23.47
CA LEU A 403 -3.67 -12.18 -22.53
C LEU A 403 -4.22 -13.60 -22.70
N GLU A 404 -3.72 -14.37 -23.68
CA GLU A 404 -4.23 -15.70 -24.02
C GLU A 404 -4.26 -16.65 -22.82
N GLY A 405 -3.24 -16.63 -21.96
CA GLY A 405 -3.21 -17.47 -20.75
C GLY A 405 -4.34 -17.17 -19.76
N VAL A 406 -4.78 -15.91 -19.67
CA VAL A 406 -5.91 -15.50 -18.81
C VAL A 406 -7.24 -15.75 -19.53
N LEU A 407 -7.33 -15.38 -20.81
CA LEU A 407 -8.55 -15.53 -21.60
C LEU A 407 -8.94 -17.01 -21.84
N ALA A 408 -7.97 -17.93 -21.82
CA ALA A 408 -8.21 -19.37 -21.86
C ALA A 408 -9.11 -19.87 -20.72
N TRP A 409 -9.25 -19.13 -19.61
CA TRP A 409 -10.17 -19.47 -18.53
C TRP A 409 -11.65 -19.26 -18.85
N ARG A 410 -11.98 -18.56 -19.95
CA ARG A 410 -13.36 -18.20 -20.31
C ARG A 410 -14.33 -19.39 -20.32
N PRO A 411 -14.03 -20.54 -20.95
CA PRO A 411 -14.94 -21.69 -20.96
C PRO A 411 -15.24 -22.21 -19.56
N LEU A 412 -14.21 -22.28 -18.71
CA LEU A 412 -14.36 -22.73 -17.31
C LEU A 412 -15.22 -21.77 -16.50
N VAL A 413 -14.96 -20.46 -16.63
CA VAL A 413 -15.71 -19.43 -15.90
C VAL A 413 -17.16 -19.35 -16.36
N SER A 414 -17.45 -19.56 -17.65
CA SER A 414 -18.83 -19.65 -18.16
C SER A 414 -19.57 -20.82 -17.54
N MET A 415 -18.99 -22.02 -17.65
CA MET A 415 -19.56 -23.26 -17.09
C MET A 415 -19.82 -23.13 -15.58
N LEU A 416 -18.88 -22.57 -14.81
CA LEU A 416 -19.05 -22.36 -13.37
C LEU A 416 -20.10 -21.29 -13.03
N GLY A 417 -20.21 -20.23 -13.84
CA GLY A 417 -21.24 -19.20 -13.67
C GLY A 417 -22.64 -19.71 -14.03
N GLU A 418 -22.76 -20.58 -15.02
CA GLU A 418 -24.02 -21.25 -15.35
C GLU A 418 -24.41 -22.23 -14.25
N PHE A 419 -23.47 -23.04 -13.78
CA PHE A 419 -23.69 -23.98 -12.69
C PHE A 419 -24.02 -23.27 -11.37
N SER A 420 -23.43 -22.11 -11.05
CA SER A 420 -23.78 -21.38 -9.83
C SER A 420 -25.25 -20.96 -9.77
N ARG A 421 -25.89 -20.73 -10.92
CA ARG A 421 -27.35 -20.48 -10.99
C ARG A 421 -28.16 -21.75 -10.72
N GLU A 422 -27.67 -22.90 -11.16
CA GLU A 422 -28.33 -24.19 -10.86
C GLU A 422 -28.30 -24.49 -9.37
N VAL A 423 -27.18 -24.23 -8.70
CA VAL A 423 -27.03 -24.40 -7.24
C VAL A 423 -27.97 -23.50 -6.45
N GLN A 424 -28.25 -22.27 -6.93
CA GLN A 424 -29.24 -21.38 -6.31
C GLN A 424 -30.66 -21.97 -6.35
N ASN A 425 -30.99 -22.73 -7.40
CA ASN A 425 -32.30 -23.38 -7.57
C ASN A 425 -32.38 -24.74 -6.88
N LYS A 426 -31.26 -25.47 -6.82
CA LYS A 426 -31.14 -26.81 -6.23
C LYS A 426 -29.90 -26.89 -5.36
N LYS A 427 -30.10 -26.77 -4.05
CA LYS A 427 -29.02 -26.68 -3.05
C LYS A 427 -28.02 -27.86 -3.08
N ASP A 428 -28.47 -29.04 -3.49
CA ASP A 428 -27.65 -30.26 -3.57
C ASP A 428 -27.27 -30.63 -5.02
N ALA A 429 -27.27 -29.66 -5.94
CA ALA A 429 -26.85 -29.87 -7.32
C ALA A 429 -25.36 -30.30 -7.38
N ARG A 430 -25.06 -31.24 -8.28
CA ARG A 430 -23.70 -31.71 -8.55
C ARG A 430 -23.28 -31.32 -9.96
N ILE A 431 -22.08 -30.78 -10.10
CA ILE A 431 -21.61 -30.22 -11.37
C ILE A 431 -21.52 -31.27 -12.48
N GLU A 432 -21.09 -32.48 -12.17
CA GLU A 432 -21.03 -33.59 -13.12
C GLU A 432 -22.41 -34.00 -13.63
N THR A 433 -23.44 -33.95 -12.78
CA THR A 433 -24.82 -34.23 -13.16
C THR A 433 -25.34 -33.14 -14.09
N TYR A 434 -25.09 -31.88 -13.73
CA TYR A 434 -25.46 -30.74 -14.54
C TYR A 434 -24.82 -30.80 -15.93
N LEU A 435 -23.52 -31.11 -16.01
CA LEU A 435 -22.80 -31.25 -17.28
C LEU A 435 -23.42 -32.35 -18.15
N CYS A 436 -23.61 -33.56 -17.60
CA CYS A 436 -24.21 -34.65 -18.36
C CYS A 436 -25.62 -34.34 -18.88
N GLN A 437 -26.39 -33.49 -18.19
CA GLN A 437 -27.76 -33.15 -18.59
C GLN A 437 -27.82 -32.03 -19.65
N HIS A 438 -26.83 -31.15 -19.68
CA HIS A 438 -26.92 -29.90 -20.43
C HIS A 438 -25.79 -29.66 -21.43
N HIS A 439 -24.71 -30.44 -21.37
CA HIS A 439 -23.51 -30.23 -22.18
C HIS A 439 -23.17 -31.46 -23.01
N SER A 440 -22.72 -31.22 -24.24
CA SER A 440 -22.17 -32.26 -25.11
C SER A 440 -20.77 -32.70 -24.67
N ARG A 441 -20.30 -33.83 -25.21
CA ARG A 441 -18.97 -34.39 -24.89
C ARG A 441 -17.84 -33.36 -25.08
N ASP A 442 -17.90 -32.53 -26.12
CA ASP A 442 -16.83 -31.58 -26.44
C ASP A 442 -16.78 -30.39 -25.47
N GLU A 443 -17.88 -30.11 -24.76
CA GLU A 443 -18.00 -28.97 -23.85
C GLU A 443 -17.56 -29.30 -22.41
N VAL A 444 -17.13 -30.53 -22.13
CA VAL A 444 -16.76 -31.01 -20.78
C VAL A 444 -15.29 -30.78 -20.45
N LEU A 445 -14.46 -30.40 -21.43
CA LEU A 445 -13.05 -30.07 -21.23
C LEU A 445 -12.80 -29.10 -20.04
N PRO A 446 -13.59 -28.04 -19.83
CA PRO A 446 -13.41 -27.12 -18.71
C PRO A 446 -13.58 -27.81 -17.35
N PHE A 447 -14.40 -28.85 -17.25
CA PHE A 447 -14.53 -29.64 -16.03
C PHE A 447 -13.22 -30.37 -15.68
N PHE A 448 -12.51 -30.93 -16.66
CA PHE A 448 -11.20 -31.52 -16.42
C PHE A 448 -10.17 -30.48 -15.96
N HIS A 449 -10.24 -29.25 -16.50
CA HIS A 449 -9.43 -28.14 -15.98
C HIS A 449 -9.78 -27.83 -14.52
N LEU A 450 -11.06 -27.75 -14.15
CA LEU A 450 -11.50 -27.54 -12.77
C LEU A 450 -10.93 -28.61 -11.82
N LEU A 451 -11.10 -29.88 -12.19
CA LEU A 451 -10.63 -31.02 -11.39
C LEU A 451 -9.13 -30.96 -11.16
N LYS A 452 -8.35 -30.61 -12.19
CA LYS A 452 -6.90 -30.49 -12.06
C LYS A 452 -6.50 -29.30 -11.18
N LEU A 453 -7.15 -28.14 -11.36
CA LEU A 453 -6.88 -26.94 -10.57
C LEU A 453 -7.20 -27.15 -9.08
N ARG A 454 -8.32 -27.84 -8.79
CA ARG A 454 -8.69 -28.25 -7.44
C ARG A 454 -7.61 -29.15 -6.82
N LEU A 455 -7.17 -30.19 -7.53
CA LEU A 455 -6.11 -31.07 -7.04
C LEU A 455 -4.79 -30.33 -6.79
N GLN A 456 -4.36 -29.44 -7.71
CA GLN A 456 -3.16 -28.62 -7.51
C GLN A 456 -3.27 -27.72 -6.27
N SER A 457 -4.46 -27.15 -6.03
CA SER A 457 -4.73 -26.26 -4.90
C SER A 457 -4.76 -26.96 -3.54
N THR A 458 -4.88 -28.30 -3.49
CA THR A 458 -4.86 -29.06 -2.22
C THR A 458 -3.54 -28.93 -1.47
N SER A 459 -2.43 -28.69 -2.17
CA SER A 459 -1.10 -28.49 -1.58
C SER A 459 -1.01 -27.26 -0.66
N LEU A 460 -1.95 -26.33 -0.77
CA LEU A 460 -2.04 -25.10 0.04
C LEU A 460 -2.96 -25.24 1.25
N LEU A 461 -3.64 -26.38 1.40
CA LEU A 461 -4.59 -26.66 2.46
C LEU A 461 -3.98 -27.62 3.49
N ASP A 462 -4.49 -27.61 4.72
CA ASP A 462 -4.17 -28.67 5.66
C ASP A 462 -4.73 -30.03 5.16
N PRO A 463 -4.16 -31.16 5.58
CA PRO A 463 -4.53 -32.48 5.05
C PRO A 463 -6.02 -32.84 5.16
N TYR A 464 -6.73 -32.31 6.17
CA TYR A 464 -8.14 -32.58 6.36
C TYR A 464 -8.99 -31.75 5.38
N LEU A 465 -8.75 -30.44 5.30
CA LEU A 465 -9.47 -29.59 4.35
C LEU A 465 -9.20 -30.00 2.91
N ALA A 466 -7.94 -30.31 2.57
CA ALA A 466 -7.55 -30.85 1.27
C ALA A 466 -8.41 -32.06 0.89
N LEU A 467 -8.53 -33.03 1.80
CA LEU A 467 -9.30 -34.25 1.57
C LEU A 467 -10.80 -33.98 1.45
N GLN A 468 -11.37 -33.16 2.34
CA GLN A 468 -12.79 -32.78 2.29
C GLN A 468 -13.16 -32.14 0.95
N SER A 469 -12.28 -31.29 0.42
CA SER A 469 -12.52 -30.57 -0.82
C SER A 469 -12.48 -31.44 -2.09
N ILE A 470 -11.93 -32.65 -2.04
CA ILE A 470 -11.82 -33.57 -3.18
C ILE A 470 -12.42 -34.95 -2.92
N VAL A 471 -13.11 -35.14 -1.78
CA VAL A 471 -13.53 -36.47 -1.31
C VAL A 471 -14.44 -37.19 -2.30
N THR A 472 -15.28 -36.46 -3.02
CA THR A 472 -16.24 -36.97 -4.02
C THR A 472 -15.74 -36.91 -5.47
N GLN A 473 -14.48 -36.49 -5.67
CA GLN A 473 -13.91 -36.29 -6.99
C GLN A 473 -13.81 -37.60 -7.81
N PRO A 474 -13.47 -38.77 -7.24
CA PRO A 474 -13.49 -40.04 -7.97
C PRO A 474 -14.87 -40.39 -8.56
N GLU A 475 -15.95 -40.16 -7.79
CA GLU A 475 -17.33 -40.36 -8.23
C GLU A 475 -17.66 -39.46 -9.40
N ALA A 476 -17.30 -38.18 -9.31
CA ALA A 476 -17.58 -37.21 -10.36
C ALA A 476 -16.84 -37.55 -11.67
N ILE A 477 -15.58 -37.96 -11.59
CA ILE A 477 -14.77 -38.39 -12.74
C ILE A 477 -15.39 -39.62 -13.41
N LEU A 478 -15.69 -40.63 -12.61
CA LEU A 478 -16.20 -41.89 -13.12
C LEU A 478 -17.61 -41.72 -13.70
N GLN A 479 -18.39 -40.81 -13.15
CA GLN A 479 -19.68 -40.46 -13.72
C GLN A 479 -19.56 -39.82 -15.10
N ILE A 480 -18.70 -38.82 -15.25
CA ILE A 480 -18.47 -38.16 -16.54
C ILE A 480 -18.02 -39.18 -17.58
N TYR A 481 -17.06 -40.05 -17.24
CA TYR A 481 -16.66 -41.15 -18.11
C TYR A 481 -17.83 -42.06 -18.49
N SER A 482 -18.56 -42.55 -17.49
CA SER A 482 -19.64 -43.52 -17.69
C SER A 482 -20.77 -42.94 -18.54
N TYR A 483 -21.07 -41.65 -18.41
CA TYR A 483 -22.08 -40.99 -19.22
C TYR A 483 -21.63 -40.83 -20.68
N TYR A 484 -20.50 -40.15 -20.92
CA TYR A 484 -20.10 -39.78 -22.29
C TYR A 484 -19.49 -40.92 -23.10
N VAL A 485 -18.99 -41.97 -22.44
CA VAL A 485 -18.37 -43.13 -23.10
C VAL A 485 -19.30 -44.34 -23.10
N LEU A 486 -20.06 -44.56 -22.02
CA LEU A 486 -20.87 -45.78 -21.84
C LEU A 486 -22.38 -45.54 -21.82
N GLY A 487 -22.84 -44.28 -21.84
CA GLY A 487 -24.27 -43.94 -21.79
C GLY A 487 -24.95 -44.15 -20.43
N ILE A 488 -24.18 -44.31 -19.35
CA ILE A 488 -24.71 -44.65 -18.02
C ILE A 488 -24.98 -43.38 -17.20
N GLN A 489 -26.19 -43.25 -16.66
CA GLN A 489 -26.62 -42.13 -15.81
C GLN A 489 -26.75 -42.59 -14.35
N PHE A 490 -25.85 -42.20 -13.43
CA PHE A 490 -25.92 -42.71 -12.05
C PHE A 490 -27.12 -42.22 -11.22
N TRP A 491 -27.65 -41.02 -11.51
CA TRP A 491 -28.81 -40.46 -10.80
C TRP A 491 -30.16 -41.00 -11.30
N ASN A 492 -30.18 -41.59 -12.49
CA ASN A 492 -31.36 -42.17 -13.15
C ASN A 492 -31.07 -43.60 -13.64
N PHE A 493 -30.22 -44.34 -12.93
CA PHE A 493 -29.86 -45.69 -13.35
C PHE A 493 -31.04 -46.63 -13.14
N GLU A 494 -31.69 -47.05 -14.23
CA GLU A 494 -32.88 -47.93 -14.19
C GLU A 494 -32.57 -49.39 -13.80
N GLY A 495 -31.28 -49.69 -13.61
CA GLY A 495 -30.79 -51.01 -13.26
C GLY A 495 -30.44 -51.86 -14.48
N LEU A 496 -29.91 -53.04 -14.18
CA LEU A 496 -29.52 -54.03 -15.18
C LEU A 496 -30.65 -55.03 -15.44
N SER A 497 -30.67 -55.59 -16.66
CA SER A 497 -31.51 -56.76 -16.97
C SER A 497 -31.15 -57.95 -16.08
N SER A 498 -32.03 -58.94 -15.95
CA SER A 498 -31.75 -60.13 -15.12
C SER A 498 -30.53 -60.92 -15.62
N GLU A 499 -30.30 -60.91 -16.93
CA GLU A 499 -29.14 -61.54 -17.57
C GLU A 499 -27.85 -60.75 -17.28
N ASP A 500 -27.90 -59.43 -17.42
CA ASP A 500 -26.76 -58.56 -17.10
C ASP A 500 -26.39 -58.59 -15.61
N LYS A 501 -27.37 -58.74 -14.72
CA LYS A 501 -27.13 -58.88 -13.27
C LYS A 501 -26.31 -60.13 -12.96
N GLU A 502 -26.67 -61.28 -13.54
CA GLU A 502 -25.89 -62.51 -13.35
C GLU A 502 -24.53 -62.41 -14.05
N ALA A 503 -24.45 -61.78 -15.22
CA ALA A 503 -23.18 -61.56 -15.91
C ALA A 503 -22.21 -60.65 -15.11
N VAL A 504 -22.70 -59.57 -14.51
CA VAL A 504 -21.91 -58.69 -13.63
C VAL A 504 -21.47 -59.42 -12.37
N LYS A 505 -22.34 -60.24 -11.78
CA LYS A 505 -22.02 -61.05 -10.58
C LYS A 505 -20.94 -62.09 -10.88
N MET A 506 -20.96 -62.69 -12.06
CA MET A 506 -19.91 -63.60 -12.53
C MET A 506 -18.60 -62.85 -12.83
N PHE A 507 -18.70 -61.63 -13.37
CA PHE A 507 -17.55 -60.76 -13.67
C PHE A 507 -16.85 -60.22 -12.41
N SER A 508 -17.62 -59.80 -11.39
CA SER A 508 -17.09 -59.08 -10.23
C SER A 508 -16.23 -59.94 -9.28
N ARG A 509 -16.35 -61.27 -9.32
CA ARG A 509 -15.62 -62.24 -8.46
C ARG A 509 -15.74 -62.00 -6.94
N LYS A 510 -16.57 -61.04 -6.52
CA LYS A 510 -16.89 -60.64 -5.13
C LYS A 510 -18.40 -60.46 -5.02
N SER A 511 -18.97 -60.61 -3.82
CA SER A 511 -20.40 -60.33 -3.58
C SER A 511 -20.64 -58.81 -3.60
N ILE A 512 -20.93 -58.27 -4.78
CA ILE A 512 -21.28 -56.86 -4.96
C ILE A 512 -22.77 -56.77 -5.21
N THR A 513 -23.47 -56.06 -4.33
CA THR A 513 -24.90 -55.82 -4.46
C THR A 513 -25.11 -54.45 -5.07
N ILE A 514 -25.43 -54.43 -6.36
CA ILE A 514 -25.80 -53.18 -7.06
C ILE A 514 -27.29 -52.93 -6.76
N ASN A 515 -27.56 -52.09 -5.75
CA ASN A 515 -28.93 -51.73 -5.37
C ASN A 515 -29.47 -50.64 -6.30
N CYS A 516 -30.40 -51.01 -7.21
CA CYS A 516 -30.85 -50.12 -8.29
C CYS A 516 -32.14 -49.33 -8.03
N THR A 517 -32.74 -49.40 -6.83
CA THR A 517 -34.16 -49.01 -6.68
C THR A 517 -34.43 -47.76 -5.84
N SER A 518 -33.42 -47.14 -5.20
CA SER A 518 -33.69 -45.96 -4.36
C SER A 518 -32.51 -45.06 -4.02
N ASN A 519 -31.27 -45.41 -4.37
CA ASN A 519 -30.09 -44.58 -4.07
C ASN A 519 -29.19 -44.42 -5.32
N PRO A 520 -28.54 -43.26 -5.50
CA PRO A 520 -27.53 -43.08 -6.53
C PRO A 520 -26.39 -44.09 -6.35
N LEU A 521 -25.83 -44.57 -7.47
CA LEU A 521 -24.70 -45.49 -7.44
C LEU A 521 -23.47 -44.81 -6.80
N GLY A 522 -22.83 -45.50 -5.87
CA GLY A 522 -21.56 -45.07 -5.28
C GLY A 522 -20.38 -45.36 -6.21
N PHE A 523 -19.18 -44.92 -5.80
CA PHE A 523 -17.97 -45.12 -6.59
C PHE A 523 -17.71 -46.60 -6.91
N VAL A 524 -17.88 -47.49 -5.93
CA VAL A 524 -17.60 -48.92 -6.11
C VAL A 524 -18.58 -49.53 -7.09
N GLU A 525 -19.88 -49.24 -6.98
CA GLU A 525 -20.87 -49.74 -7.93
C GLU A 525 -20.59 -49.23 -9.36
N LEU A 526 -20.27 -47.93 -9.50
CA LEU A 526 -19.88 -47.35 -10.79
C LEU A 526 -18.61 -47.99 -11.35
N LEU A 527 -17.65 -48.34 -10.49
CA LEU A 527 -16.37 -48.93 -10.91
C LEU A 527 -16.59 -50.28 -11.57
N TYR A 528 -17.35 -51.17 -10.95
CA TYR A 528 -17.61 -52.49 -11.55
C TYR A 528 -18.51 -52.41 -12.77
N LEU A 529 -19.52 -51.52 -12.76
CA LEU A 529 -20.40 -51.33 -13.92
C LEU A 529 -19.61 -50.80 -15.12
N ALA A 530 -18.78 -49.78 -14.92
CA ALA A 530 -17.92 -49.24 -15.97
C ALA A 530 -16.96 -50.29 -16.53
N ALA A 531 -16.35 -51.11 -15.66
CA ALA A 531 -15.44 -52.18 -16.06
C ALA A 531 -16.16 -53.26 -16.89
N PHE A 532 -17.35 -53.66 -16.44
CA PHE A 532 -18.14 -54.68 -17.13
C PHE A 532 -18.63 -54.19 -18.50
N MET A 533 -19.08 -52.94 -18.59
CA MET A 533 -19.64 -52.35 -19.81
C MET A 533 -18.56 -52.02 -20.86
N SER A 534 -17.32 -51.80 -20.43
CA SER A 534 -16.19 -51.51 -21.33
C SER A 534 -15.29 -52.73 -21.62
N LYS A 535 -15.60 -53.91 -21.07
CA LYS A 535 -14.72 -55.11 -21.11
C LYS A 535 -14.30 -55.55 -22.52
N ASP A 536 -15.15 -55.28 -23.52
CA ASP A 536 -14.96 -55.67 -24.91
C ASP A 536 -14.38 -54.53 -25.78
N PHE A 537 -14.10 -53.36 -25.19
CA PHE A 537 -13.45 -52.25 -25.89
C PHE A 537 -11.95 -52.52 -26.05
N ASP A 538 -11.29 -51.81 -26.97
CA ASP A 538 -9.84 -51.81 -27.05
C ASP A 538 -9.22 -51.31 -25.73
N THR A 539 -8.16 -51.96 -25.26
CA THR A 539 -7.54 -51.70 -23.95
C THR A 539 -7.01 -50.26 -23.80
N SER A 540 -6.69 -49.58 -24.91
CA SER A 540 -6.32 -48.16 -24.92
C SER A 540 -7.46 -47.24 -24.50
N ASP A 541 -8.70 -47.66 -24.76
CA ASP A 541 -9.91 -46.83 -24.64
C ASP A 541 -10.67 -47.13 -23.34
N GLN A 542 -10.22 -48.16 -22.61
CA GLN A 542 -10.77 -48.59 -21.34
C GLN A 542 -10.27 -47.75 -20.15
N PHE A 543 -11.21 -47.15 -19.42
CA PHE A 543 -10.93 -46.53 -18.12
C PHE A 543 -10.54 -47.56 -17.06
N ILE A 544 -10.92 -48.83 -17.23
CA ILE A 544 -10.56 -49.94 -16.34
C ILE A 544 -10.11 -51.08 -17.24
N ARG A 545 -8.81 -51.41 -17.22
CA ARG A 545 -8.21 -52.33 -18.19
C ARG A 545 -8.25 -53.77 -17.73
N ASN A 546 -8.25 -53.98 -16.42
CA ASN A 546 -8.20 -55.31 -15.82
C ASN A 546 -8.73 -55.28 -14.38
N TYR A 547 -8.80 -56.47 -13.76
CA TYR A 547 -9.24 -56.60 -12.38
C TYR A 547 -8.24 -55.99 -11.36
N GLU A 548 -6.95 -55.93 -11.69
CA GLU A 548 -5.94 -55.30 -10.84
C GLU A 548 -6.17 -53.79 -10.71
N ASP A 549 -6.65 -53.12 -11.77
CA ASP A 549 -7.08 -51.72 -11.71
C ASP A 549 -8.24 -51.53 -10.73
N ILE A 550 -9.21 -52.46 -10.72
CA ILE A 550 -10.37 -52.40 -9.81
C ILE A 550 -9.90 -52.50 -8.35
N ASP A 551 -9.11 -53.53 -8.02
CA ASP A 551 -8.58 -53.71 -6.66
C ASP A 551 -7.71 -52.51 -6.23
N LYS A 552 -6.91 -51.97 -7.16
CA LYS A 552 -6.07 -50.78 -6.91
C LYS A 552 -6.93 -49.56 -6.61
N PHE A 553 -7.96 -49.30 -7.43
CA PHE A 553 -8.83 -48.13 -7.27
C PHE A 553 -9.70 -48.22 -6.02
N GLU A 554 -10.24 -49.39 -5.70
CA GLU A 554 -10.92 -49.62 -4.41
C GLU A 554 -10.01 -49.31 -3.23
N ARG A 555 -8.79 -49.87 -3.23
CA ARG A 555 -7.84 -49.70 -2.12
C ARG A 555 -7.51 -48.22 -1.87
N PHE A 556 -7.19 -47.46 -2.93
CA PHE A 556 -6.91 -46.04 -2.79
C PHE A 556 -8.13 -45.23 -2.41
N TYR A 557 -9.31 -45.58 -2.94
CA TYR A 557 -10.56 -44.93 -2.57
C TYR A 557 -10.84 -45.08 -1.07
N GLU A 558 -10.63 -46.26 -0.50
CA GLU A 558 -10.84 -46.56 0.93
C GLU A 558 -9.94 -45.76 1.88
N VAL A 559 -8.79 -45.25 1.42
CA VAL A 559 -7.85 -44.44 2.23
C VAL A 559 -8.56 -43.28 2.93
N ARG A 560 -9.58 -42.69 2.30
CA ARG A 560 -10.31 -41.55 2.85
C ARG A 560 -11.17 -41.88 4.08
N LYS A 561 -11.69 -43.11 4.24
CA LYS A 561 -12.69 -43.44 5.29
C LYS A 561 -12.19 -43.18 6.71
N GLY A 562 -10.89 -43.39 6.96
CA GLY A 562 -10.28 -43.11 8.27
C GLY A 562 -9.82 -41.67 8.45
N GLN A 563 -10.00 -40.80 7.46
CA GLN A 563 -9.35 -39.48 7.36
C GLN A 563 -10.37 -38.33 7.26
N VAL A 564 -11.56 -38.60 6.71
CA VAL A 564 -12.62 -37.59 6.46
C VAL A 564 -13.40 -37.18 7.71
N HIS A 565 -13.23 -37.85 8.85
CA HIS A 565 -14.09 -37.60 10.01
C HIS A 565 -13.56 -36.55 10.99
N SER A 566 -12.26 -36.24 10.97
CA SER A 566 -11.68 -35.22 11.87
C SER A 566 -10.30 -34.76 11.43
N THR A 567 -9.97 -33.50 11.74
CA THR A 567 -8.61 -32.94 11.63
C THR A 567 -7.58 -33.73 12.45
N ALA A 568 -7.99 -34.36 13.56
CA ALA A 568 -7.10 -35.15 14.42
C ALA A 568 -6.61 -36.47 13.80
N PHE A 569 -7.29 -36.96 12.75
CA PHE A 569 -6.98 -38.25 12.12
C PHE A 569 -6.38 -38.14 10.72
N ALA A 570 -6.42 -36.95 10.11
CA ALA A 570 -5.89 -36.71 8.78
C ALA A 570 -4.36 -36.74 8.76
N GLN A 571 -3.80 -37.70 8.03
CA GLN A 571 -2.37 -37.91 7.84
C GLN A 571 -1.96 -37.38 6.48
N GLU A 572 -0.94 -36.50 6.46
CA GLU A 572 -0.44 -35.89 5.23
C GLU A 572 -0.08 -36.92 4.15
N THR A 573 0.56 -38.03 4.54
CA THR A 573 0.95 -39.11 3.63
C THR A 573 -0.24 -39.77 2.94
N LYS A 574 -1.30 -40.08 3.70
CA LYS A 574 -2.52 -40.70 3.17
C LYS A 574 -3.34 -39.72 2.34
N THR A 575 -3.40 -38.45 2.73
CA THR A 575 -4.04 -37.41 1.91
C THR A 575 -3.32 -37.27 0.57
N ARG A 576 -1.97 -37.25 0.57
CA ARG A 576 -1.18 -37.19 -0.66
C ARG A 576 -1.42 -38.41 -1.56
N GLU A 577 -1.44 -39.61 -0.97
CA GLU A 577 -1.77 -40.85 -1.68
C GLU A 577 -3.16 -40.79 -2.36
N TYR A 578 -4.16 -40.21 -1.69
CA TYR A 578 -5.49 -40.00 -2.27
C TYR A 578 -5.52 -38.93 -3.38
N VAL A 579 -4.77 -37.83 -3.22
CA VAL A 579 -4.63 -36.79 -4.23
C VAL A 579 -3.97 -37.36 -5.51
N ASP A 580 -2.90 -38.15 -5.35
CA ASP A 580 -2.21 -38.80 -6.46
C ASP A 580 -3.14 -39.79 -7.20
N PHE A 581 -3.95 -40.54 -6.44
CA PHE A 581 -4.99 -41.38 -7.00
C PHE A 581 -6.00 -40.58 -7.84
N CYS A 582 -6.53 -39.47 -7.32
CA CYS A 582 -7.42 -38.59 -8.08
C CYS A 582 -6.76 -38.04 -9.35
N HIS A 583 -5.47 -37.68 -9.31
CA HIS A 583 -4.73 -37.27 -10.50
C HIS A 583 -4.69 -38.35 -11.59
N VAL A 584 -4.47 -39.61 -11.20
CA VAL A 584 -4.49 -40.75 -12.12
C VAL A 584 -5.87 -40.92 -12.76
N LEU A 585 -6.94 -40.81 -11.97
CA LEU A 585 -8.31 -40.91 -12.49
C LEU A 585 -8.63 -39.80 -13.50
N VAL A 586 -8.27 -38.54 -13.19
CA VAL A 586 -8.49 -37.39 -14.10
C VAL A 586 -7.79 -37.63 -15.43
N ALA A 587 -6.50 -38.02 -15.40
CA ALA A 587 -5.72 -38.26 -16.61
C ALA A 587 -6.31 -39.40 -17.46
N ARG A 588 -6.78 -40.46 -16.80
CA ARG A 588 -7.33 -41.63 -17.47
C ARG A 588 -8.70 -41.34 -18.11
N ALA A 589 -9.60 -40.67 -17.39
CA ALA A 589 -10.90 -40.29 -17.93
C ALA A 589 -10.75 -39.33 -19.11
N TYR A 590 -9.82 -38.37 -18.98
CA TYR A 590 -9.50 -37.47 -20.08
C TYR A 590 -9.07 -38.24 -21.33
N ALA A 591 -8.12 -39.17 -21.21
CA ALA A 591 -7.61 -39.92 -22.36
C ALA A 591 -8.71 -40.74 -23.05
N CYS A 592 -9.65 -41.31 -22.29
CA CYS A 592 -10.78 -42.03 -22.87
C CYS A 592 -11.79 -41.11 -23.57
N ILE A 593 -12.02 -39.90 -23.04
CA ILE A 593 -13.00 -38.95 -23.60
C ILE A 593 -12.39 -38.13 -24.75
N TYR A 594 -11.09 -37.90 -24.75
CA TYR A 594 -10.39 -37.11 -25.77
C TYR A 594 -9.09 -37.82 -26.23
N PRO A 595 -9.18 -38.95 -26.94
CA PRO A 595 -8.01 -39.78 -27.29
C PRO A 595 -7.01 -39.06 -28.21
N ASP A 596 -7.48 -38.14 -29.05
CA ASP A 596 -6.65 -37.43 -30.03
C ASP A 596 -6.25 -36.00 -29.59
N ALA A 597 -6.62 -35.58 -28.38
CA ALA A 597 -6.37 -34.22 -27.92
C ALA A 597 -5.00 -34.09 -27.22
N SER A 598 -4.15 -33.17 -27.71
CA SER A 598 -2.97 -32.73 -26.96
C SER A 598 -3.41 -31.84 -25.80
N ILE A 599 -3.04 -32.18 -24.56
CA ILE A 599 -3.51 -31.43 -23.40
C ILE A 599 -2.66 -30.20 -23.13
N SER A 600 -3.25 -29.01 -23.31
CA SER A 600 -2.75 -27.78 -22.69
C SER A 600 -3.61 -27.47 -21.47
N TRP A 601 -3.03 -27.57 -20.27
CA TRP A 601 -3.75 -27.28 -19.03
C TRP A 601 -3.76 -25.77 -18.75
N LEU A 602 -4.87 -25.28 -18.20
CA LEU A 602 -4.96 -23.89 -17.75
C LEU A 602 -3.82 -23.55 -16.78
N GLN A 603 -3.16 -22.42 -17.03
CA GLN A 603 -2.11 -21.87 -16.19
C GLN A 603 -2.72 -20.95 -15.12
N GLU A 604 -2.03 -20.80 -13.98
CA GLU A 604 -2.44 -19.83 -12.97
C GLU A 604 -2.36 -18.39 -13.54
N PRO A 605 -3.43 -17.57 -13.43
CA PRO A 605 -3.44 -16.22 -14.01
C PRO A 605 -2.38 -15.28 -13.43
N GLY A 606 -1.93 -15.54 -12.20
CA GLY A 606 -0.88 -14.75 -11.52
C GLY A 606 0.45 -14.70 -12.27
N LEU A 607 0.80 -15.76 -13.03
CA LEU A 607 2.02 -15.79 -13.85
C LEU A 607 2.00 -14.75 -14.98
N VAL A 608 0.81 -14.39 -15.46
CA VAL A 608 0.67 -13.34 -16.49
C VAL A 608 0.89 -11.96 -15.86
N VAL A 609 0.47 -11.76 -14.61
CA VAL A 609 0.73 -10.53 -13.87
C VAL A 609 2.23 -10.28 -13.72
N GLU A 610 3.00 -11.28 -13.30
CA GLU A 610 4.45 -11.16 -13.12
C GLU A 610 5.13 -10.74 -14.43
N LYS A 611 4.80 -11.43 -15.53
CA LYS A 611 5.32 -11.10 -16.88
C LYS A 611 4.91 -9.70 -17.33
N MET A 612 3.70 -9.27 -17.01
CA MET A 612 3.26 -7.91 -17.36
C MET A 612 4.02 -6.85 -16.57
N ILE A 613 4.26 -7.06 -15.27
CA ILE A 613 5.06 -6.16 -14.44
C ILE A 613 6.47 -5.99 -15.02
N ASP A 614 7.09 -7.08 -15.45
CA ASP A 614 8.44 -7.07 -16.07
C ASP A 614 8.53 -6.23 -17.34
N ASN A 615 7.42 -6.14 -18.10
CA ASN A 615 7.41 -5.51 -19.42
C ASN A 615 6.73 -4.12 -19.45
N ILE A 616 6.08 -3.72 -18.37
CA ILE A 616 5.55 -2.37 -18.21
C ILE A 616 6.65 -1.40 -17.76
N LEU A 617 7.58 -1.88 -16.93
CA LEU A 617 8.72 -1.08 -16.48
C LEU A 617 9.81 -1.13 -17.55
N PRO A 618 10.39 0.01 -17.97
CA PRO A 618 11.53 -0.01 -18.87
C PRO A 618 12.66 -0.81 -18.21
N ASN A 619 13.29 -1.72 -18.97
CA ASN A 619 14.59 -2.26 -18.56
C ASN A 619 15.50 -1.08 -18.23
N SER A 620 15.92 -1.03 -16.97
CA SER A 620 16.78 -0.01 -16.36
C SER A 620 17.97 0.38 -17.23
#